data_AF-A0ABD0Q5W8-F1
#
_entry.id   AF-A0ABD0Q5W8-F1
#
_cell.length_a   1.000
_cell.length_b   1.000
_cell.length_c   1.000
_cell.angle_alpha   90.00
_cell.angle_beta   90.00
_cell.angle_gamma   90.00
#
_symmetry.space_group_name_H-M   'P 1'
#
loop_
_entity.id
_entity.type
_entity.pdbx_description
1 polymer ?
#
loop_
_entity_poly.entity_id
_entity_poly.type
_entity_poly.pdbx_seq_one_letter_code
_entity_poly.pdbx_strand_id
1 'polypeptide(L)'
;MDEFISANPCNFDHSSLFEIVQRLTLDHRLNDSYSCLGWFSPGQVFVLDEYCARHLCYLNDLLERAEKGSMIDPTLLHYSYAFCASHVHGN
;
A
#
# COMPACT_ATOMS: atom_id res chain seq x y z
N MET A 1 20.57 -9.16 10.06
CA MET A 1 19.82 -7.97 10.50
C MET A 1 20.75 -6.78 10.60
N ASP A 2 21.92 -6.92 11.23
CA ASP A 2 22.92 -5.85 11.36
C ASP A 2 23.50 -5.31 10.03
N GLU A 3 23.60 -6.13 8.99
CA GLU A 3 23.98 -5.66 7.64
C GLU A 3 22.96 -4.68 7.04
N PHE A 4 21.66 -4.87 7.30
CA PHE A 4 20.62 -3.94 6.83
C PHE A 4 20.60 -2.64 7.64
N ILE A 5 20.96 -2.72 8.93
CA ILE A 5 20.98 -1.58 9.85
C ILE A 5 22.22 -0.69 9.58
N SER A 6 23.34 -1.30 9.16
CA SER A 6 24.61 -0.60 8.91
C SER A 6 24.84 -0.18 7.46
N ALA A 7 24.04 -0.68 6.51
CA ALA A 7 24.13 -0.30 5.11
C ALA A 7 23.67 1.14 4.86
N ASN A 8 24.30 1.81 3.90
CA ASN A 8 23.91 3.16 3.49
C ASN A 8 22.50 3.12 2.87
N PRO A 9 21.51 3.85 3.42
CA PRO A 9 20.14 3.86 2.91
C PRO A 9 20.05 4.20 1.41
N CYS A 10 20.90 5.13 0.95
CA CYS A 10 20.90 5.60 -0.44
C CYS A 10 21.31 4.53 -1.46
N ASN A 11 21.89 3.40 -1.01
CA ASN A 11 22.29 2.31 -1.90
C ASN A 11 21.16 1.30 -2.13
N PHE A 12 20.02 1.46 -1.45
CA PHE A 12 18.90 0.57 -1.61
C PHE A 12 17.94 1.09 -2.67
N ASP A 13 17.35 0.14 -3.39
CA ASP A 13 16.18 0.45 -4.18
C ASP A 13 14.96 0.63 -3.26
N HIS A 14 14.79 1.84 -2.76
CA HIS A 14 13.62 2.25 -1.98
C HIS A 14 12.31 1.94 -2.71
N SER A 15 12.36 1.87 -4.04
CA SER A 15 11.21 1.50 -4.85
C SER A 15 10.76 0.07 -4.57
N SER A 16 11.66 -0.90 -4.76
CA SER A 16 11.34 -2.30 -4.48
C SER A 16 11.02 -2.54 -2.99
N LEU A 17 11.74 -1.89 -2.08
CA LEU A 17 11.51 -2.06 -0.63
C LEU A 17 10.12 -1.57 -0.20
N PHE A 18 9.68 -0.43 -0.72
CA PHE A 18 8.37 0.12 -0.36
C PHE A 18 7.22 -0.75 -0.89
N GLU A 19 7.35 -1.31 -2.10
CA GLU A 19 6.37 -2.26 -2.64
C GLU A 19 6.26 -3.51 -1.74
N ILE A 20 7.39 -4.06 -1.31
CA ILE A 20 7.42 -5.20 -0.39
C ILE A 20 6.72 -4.84 0.93
N VAL A 21 7.03 -3.68 1.50
CA VAL A 21 6.41 -3.21 2.75
C VAL A 21 4.91 -3.02 2.59
N GLN A 22 4.45 -2.41 1.49
CA GLN A 22 3.02 -2.24 1.20
C GLN A 22 2.29 -3.58 1.13
N ARG A 23 2.83 -4.53 0.35
CA ARG A 23 2.22 -5.84 0.16
C ARG A 23 2.14 -6.61 1.47
N LEU A 24 3.24 -6.68 2.23
CA LEU A 24 3.27 -7.35 3.53
C LEU A 24 2.33 -6.70 4.55
N THR A 25 2.19 -5.37 4.51
CA THR A 25 1.26 -4.69 5.40
C THR A 25 -0.19 -4.96 5.01
N LEU A 26 -0.51 -5.02 3.71
CA LEU A 26 -1.84 -5.41 3.23
C LEU A 26 -2.17 -6.85 3.64
N ASP A 27 -1.22 -7.77 3.47
CA ASP A 27 -1.35 -9.15 3.98
C ASP A 27 -1.66 -9.17 5.48
N HIS A 28 -0.88 -8.44 6.27
CA HIS A 28 -1.09 -8.37 7.71
C HIS A 28 -2.48 -7.86 8.08
N ARG A 29 -2.95 -6.78 7.42
CA ARG A 29 -4.25 -6.17 7.69
C ARG A 29 -5.45 -7.01 7.24
N LEU A 30 -5.31 -7.76 6.14
CA LEU A 30 -6.38 -8.65 5.70
C LEU A 30 -6.48 -9.91 6.56
N ASN A 31 -5.40 -10.30 7.22
CA ASN A 31 -5.37 -11.44 8.14
C ASN A 31 -5.70 -11.06 9.59
N ASP A 32 -5.65 -9.77 9.95
CA ASP A 32 -6.14 -9.31 11.25
C ASP A 32 -7.67 -9.41 11.28
N SER A 33 -8.21 -9.93 12.37
CA SER A 33 -9.58 -10.46 12.48
C SER A 33 -10.62 -9.37 12.22
N TYR A 34 -11.00 -9.18 10.94
CA TYR A 34 -12.03 -8.28 10.40
C TYR A 34 -11.95 -6.80 10.79
N SER A 35 -10.99 -6.40 11.63
CA SER A 35 -10.99 -5.07 12.26
C SER A 35 -10.60 -3.96 11.30
N CYS A 36 -9.79 -4.27 10.29
CA CYS A 36 -9.32 -3.27 9.34
C CYS A 36 -9.77 -3.49 7.90
N LEU A 37 -10.19 -4.69 7.46
CA LEU A 37 -10.68 -4.93 6.08
C LEU A 37 -9.76 -4.35 4.97
N GLY A 38 -8.45 -4.32 5.22
CA GLY A 38 -7.43 -3.74 4.34
C GLY A 38 -7.12 -2.25 4.58
N TRP A 39 -7.90 -1.52 5.38
CA TRP A 39 -7.74 -0.08 5.61
C TRP A 39 -6.37 0.28 6.18
N PHE A 40 -5.80 1.37 5.68
CA PHE A 40 -4.51 1.93 6.11
C PHE A 40 -4.49 2.38 7.58
N SER A 41 -3.30 2.37 8.21
CA SER A 41 -3.07 3.22 9.40
C SER A 41 -2.84 4.67 8.99
N PRO A 42 -2.98 5.62 9.94
CA PRO A 42 -2.61 7.02 9.71
C PRO A 42 -1.19 7.19 9.14
N GLY A 43 -0.22 6.41 9.63
CA GLY A 43 1.15 6.44 9.12
C GLY A 43 1.29 5.94 7.68
N GLN A 44 0.52 4.91 7.29
CA GLN A 44 0.53 4.43 5.91
C GLN A 44 -0.07 5.45 4.94
N VAL A 45 -1.16 6.13 5.33
CA VAL A 45 -1.76 7.19 4.50
C VAL A 45 -0.73 8.28 4.22
N PHE A 46 0.02 8.70 5.24
CA PHE A 46 1.06 9.72 5.08
C PHE A 46 2.15 9.30 4.08
N VAL A 47 2.65 8.06 4.18
CA VAL A 47 3.69 7.58 3.26
C VAL A 47 3.13 7.37 1.85
N LEU A 48 1.87 6.95 1.71
CA LEU A 48 1.23 6.80 0.41
C LEU A 48 1.04 8.14 -0.31
N ASP A 49 0.78 9.21 0.44
CA ASP A 49 0.64 10.56 -0.08
C ASP A 49 1.94 11.05 -0.72
N GLU A 50 3.06 10.88 -0.01
CA GLU A 50 4.39 11.29 -0.48
C GLU A 50 4.90 10.43 -1.65
N TYR A 51 4.52 9.15 -1.70
CA TYR A 51 4.99 8.18 -2.71
C TYR A 51 3.98 7.91 -3.84
N CYS A 52 3.13 8.87 -4.18
CA CYS A 52 2.80 9.22 -5.56
C CYS A 52 2.40 8.08 -6.51
N ALA A 53 3.32 7.83 -7.45
CA ALA A 53 3.23 6.84 -8.52
C ALA A 53 3.01 5.39 -8.06
N ARG A 54 3.08 5.14 -6.75
CA ARG A 54 3.14 3.79 -6.15
C ARG A 54 1.80 3.35 -5.57
N HIS A 55 0.80 4.24 -5.62
CA HIS A 55 -0.58 3.91 -5.27
C HIS A 55 -1.27 3.03 -6.33
N LEU A 56 -0.82 3.05 -7.59
CA LEU A 56 -1.31 2.20 -8.67
C LEU A 56 -1.01 0.72 -8.42
N CYS A 57 0.22 0.38 -8.01
CA CYS A 57 0.57 -1.00 -7.63
C CYS A 57 -0.28 -1.49 -6.47
N TYR A 58 -0.49 -0.64 -5.46
CA TYR A 58 -1.32 -0.95 -4.31
C TYR A 58 -2.80 -1.18 -4.70
N LEU A 59 -3.36 -0.35 -5.57
CA LEU A 59 -4.72 -0.54 -6.09
C LEU A 59 -4.85 -1.86 -6.86
N ASN A 60 -3.84 -2.21 -7.67
CA ASN A 60 -3.82 -3.49 -8.37
C ASN A 60 -3.82 -4.67 -7.38
N ASP A 61 -3.00 -4.61 -6.33
CA ASP A 61 -2.96 -5.63 -5.27
C ASP A 61 -4.32 -5.77 -4.56
N LEU A 62 -5.00 -4.66 -4.26
CA LEU A 62 -6.34 -4.70 -3.68
C LEU A 62 -7.34 -5.39 -4.60
N LEU A 63 -7.33 -5.05 -5.89
CA LEU A 63 -8.23 -5.64 -6.89
C LEU A 63 -7.98 -7.15 -7.05
N GLU A 64 -6.71 -7.56 -7.19
CA GLU A 64 -6.36 -8.98 -7.29
C GLU A 64 -6.81 -9.79 -6.07
N ARG A 65 -6.68 -9.21 -4.86
CA ARG A 65 -7.09 -9.88 -3.62
C ARG A 65 -8.60 -9.95 -3.49
N ALA A 66 -9.32 -8.90 -3.92
CA ALA A 66 -10.78 -8.89 -3.98
C ALA A 66 -11.29 -9.98 -4.96
N GLU A 67 -10.68 -10.10 -6.14
CA GLU A 67 -11.00 -11.14 -7.12
C GLU A 67 -10.75 -12.56 -6.59
N LYS A 68 -9.69 -12.72 -5.78
CA LYS A 68 -9.37 -13.99 -5.08
C LYS A 68 -10.29 -14.27 -3.88
N GLY A 69 -11.28 -13.42 -3.60
CA GLY A 69 -12.27 -13.62 -2.54
C GLY A 69 -11.89 -13.07 -1.17
N SER A 70 -10.85 -12.21 -1.08
CA SER A 70 -10.53 -11.51 0.17
C SER A 70 -11.61 -10.47 0.48
N MET A 71 -12.08 -10.44 1.72
CA MET A 71 -13.01 -9.42 2.21
C MET A 71 -12.28 -8.08 2.34
N ILE A 72 -12.49 -7.19 1.38
CA ILE A 72 -11.93 -5.84 1.32
C ILE A 72 -13.08 -4.84 1.42
N ASP A 73 -12.90 -3.77 2.20
CA ASP A 73 -13.90 -2.71 2.28
C ASP A 73 -14.06 -2.04 0.90
N PRO A 74 -15.27 -2.01 0.31
CA PRO A 74 -15.47 -1.35 -0.98
C PRO A 74 -15.16 0.16 -0.94
N THR A 75 -15.28 0.81 0.22
CA THR A 75 -14.91 2.22 0.42
C THR A 75 -13.41 2.43 0.26
N LEU A 76 -12.58 1.47 0.72
CA LEU A 76 -11.13 1.52 0.53
C LEU A 76 -10.77 1.47 -0.96
N LEU A 77 -11.42 0.58 -1.72
CA LEU A 77 -11.22 0.50 -3.18
C LEU A 77 -11.57 1.82 -3.88
N HIS A 78 -12.72 2.40 -3.54
CA HIS A 78 -13.12 3.70 -4.10
C HIS A 78 -12.15 4.82 -3.70
N TYR A 79 -11.69 4.84 -2.45
CA TYR A 79 -10.71 5.80 -1.97
C TYR A 79 -9.40 5.69 -2.75
N SER A 80 -8.83 4.47 -2.86
CA SER A 80 -7.59 4.24 -3.58
C SER A 80 -7.72 4.55 -5.08
N TYR A 81 -8.87 4.25 -5.70
CA TYR A 81 -9.14 4.65 -7.08
C TYR A 81 -9.19 6.17 -7.24
N ALA A 82 -9.96 6.87 -6.39
CA ALA A 82 -10.09 8.32 -6.43
C ALA A 82 -8.75 9.02 -6.22
N PHE A 83 -7.91 8.47 -5.33
CA PHE A 83 -6.58 8.96 -5.06
C PHE A 83 -5.64 8.80 -6.27
N CYS A 84 -5.66 7.65 -6.94
CA CYS A 84 -4.93 7.46 -8.20
C CYS A 84 -5.45 8.40 -9.30
N ALA A 85 -6.76 8.61 -9.37
CA ALA A 85 -7.39 9.46 -10.37
C ALA A 85 -7.05 10.94 -10.19
N SER A 86 -7.03 11.46 -8.95
CA SER A 86 -6.68 12.86 -8.68
C SER A 86 -5.26 13.20 -9.11
N HIS A 87 -4.34 12.23 -9.00
CA HIS A 87 -2.95 12.39 -9.45
C HIS A 87 -2.81 12.49 -10.97
N VAL A 88 -3.62 11.75 -11.73
CA VAL A 88 -3.60 11.81 -13.21
C VAL A 88 -4.24 13.10 -13.72
N HIS A 89 -5.32 13.54 -13.07
CA HIS A 89 -6.08 14.72 -13.51
C HIS A 89 -5.53 16.04 -12.98
N GLY A 90 -4.60 16.00 -12.01
CA GLY A 90 -4.00 17.19 -11.39
C GLY A 90 -5.02 17.94 -10.55
N ASN A 91 -4.96 17.76 -9.23
CA ASN A 91 -5.58 18.71 -8.30
C ASN A 91 -4.74 19.99 -8.19
#